data_AF-A0A7X5DF54-F1
#
_entry.id   AF-A0A7X5DF54-F1
#
_cell.length_a   1.000
_cell.length_b   1.000
_cell.length_c   1.000
_cell.angle_alpha   90.00
_cell.angle_beta   90.00
_cell.angle_gamma   90.00
#
_symmetry.space_group_name_H-M   'P 1'
#
loop_
_entity.id
_entity.type
_entity.pdbx_description
1 polymer ?
#
loop_
_entity_poly.entity_id
_entity_poly.type
_entity_poly.pdbx_seq_one_letter_code
_entity_poly.pdbx_strand_id
1 'polypeptide(L)'
;MKYYDPSGYMSLCPGGKTFPGNGDGGRKADFYVTPSGDVVPSMGYRYMDSKYAEQTMDSMNAPGSYFGFKKYNSASAAQDSFQIAPEWSDCKLRGEFDTLQVIDEMYVPKAYGDKRPGLEPFTHCYPEYGKGGQQQFIYKGTIKFDNVDIIGD
;
A
#
# COMPACT_ATOMS: atom_id res chain seq x y z
N MET A 1 -4.43 -17.09 -8.16
CA MET A 1 -4.51 -17.61 -6.77
C MET A 1 -5.95 -17.53 -6.26
N LYS A 2 -6.34 -18.33 -5.27
CA LYS A 2 -7.55 -18.07 -4.45
C LYS A 2 -7.07 -17.44 -3.14
N TYR A 3 -7.48 -16.21 -2.86
CA TYR A 3 -7.21 -15.55 -1.58
C TYR A 3 -8.41 -15.75 -0.66
N TYR A 4 -8.13 -15.94 0.63
CA TYR A 4 -9.16 -16.10 1.64
C TYR A 4 -9.39 -14.75 2.32
N ASP A 5 -10.61 -14.23 2.19
CA ASP A 5 -11.11 -13.13 3.01
C ASP A 5 -11.59 -13.70 4.36
N PRO A 6 -10.93 -13.36 5.48
CA PRO A 6 -11.32 -13.81 6.82
C PRO A 6 -12.69 -13.27 7.29
N SER A 7 -13.28 -12.29 6.58
CA SER A 7 -14.56 -11.67 6.94
C SER A 7 -15.79 -12.58 6.72
N GLY A 8 -15.61 -13.76 6.12
CA GLY A 8 -16.62 -14.81 6.15
C GLY A 8 -17.69 -14.73 5.05
N TYR A 9 -17.31 -14.45 3.81
CA TYR A 9 -18.16 -14.74 2.63
C TYR A 9 -17.62 -15.93 1.81
N MET A 10 -17.44 -17.08 2.46
CA MET A 10 -17.42 -18.37 1.79
C MET A 10 -18.87 -18.84 1.61
N SER A 11 -19.53 -18.42 0.52
CA SER A 11 -20.70 -19.17 0.04
C SER A 11 -20.29 -20.09 -1.09
N LEU A 12 -19.84 -21.28 -0.71
CA LEU A 12 -19.96 -22.46 -1.56
C LEU A 12 -20.59 -23.56 -0.72
N CYS A 13 -21.87 -23.40 -0.39
CA CYS A 13 -22.72 -24.57 -0.20
C CYS A 13 -22.81 -25.29 -1.57
N PRO A 14 -22.64 -26.63 -1.63
CA PRO A 14 -22.87 -27.37 -2.87
C PRO A 14 -24.34 -27.25 -3.24
N GLY A 15 -24.67 -26.43 -4.24
CA GLY A 15 -26.07 -26.18 -4.60
C GLY A 15 -26.39 -24.98 -5.49
N GLY A 16 -25.42 -24.21 -6.00
CA GLY A 16 -25.62 -23.34 -7.17
C GLY A 16 -26.80 -22.35 -7.08
N LYS A 17 -26.89 -21.56 -6.00
CA LYS A 17 -27.78 -20.39 -5.97
C LYS A 17 -26.94 -19.13 -5.78
N THR A 18 -26.96 -18.27 -6.79
CA THR A 18 -26.44 -16.90 -6.76
C THR A 18 -27.28 -16.07 -5.79
N PHE A 19 -26.64 -15.36 -4.86
CA PHE A 19 -27.33 -14.37 -4.04
C PHE A 19 -27.48 -13.06 -4.82
N PRO A 20 -28.67 -12.43 -4.85
CA PRO A 20 -28.81 -11.08 -5.35
C PRO A 20 -28.34 -10.13 -4.25
N GLY A 21 -27.23 -9.45 -4.47
CA GLY A 21 -26.74 -8.41 -3.57
C GLY A 21 -26.40 -7.18 -4.37
N ASN A 22 -27.39 -6.32 -4.62
CA ASN A 22 -27.18 -4.97 -5.10
C ASN A 22 -27.62 -4.00 -4.00
N GLY A 23 -26.67 -3.25 -3.43
CA GLY A 23 -26.90 -2.19 -2.43
C GLY A 23 -25.72 -1.93 -1.49
N ASP A 24 -24.97 -0.85 -1.77
CA ASP A 24 -24.09 -0.04 -0.90
C ASP A 24 -23.37 -0.65 0.32
N GLY A 25 -22.02 -0.57 0.31
CA GLY A 25 -21.20 -0.59 1.52
C GLY A 25 -20.71 -1.97 1.98
N GLY A 26 -20.29 -2.84 1.05
CA GLY A 26 -19.69 -4.14 1.39
C GLY A 26 -18.49 -3.99 2.31
N ARG A 27 -18.46 -4.75 3.42
CA ARG A 27 -17.29 -4.83 4.31
C ARG A 27 -16.08 -5.25 3.49
N LYS A 28 -15.09 -4.36 3.35
CA LYS A 28 -13.77 -4.71 2.81
C LYS A 28 -13.07 -5.62 3.83
N ALA A 29 -12.34 -6.63 3.35
CA ALA A 29 -11.51 -7.48 4.19
C ALA A 29 -10.54 -6.61 5.00
N ASP A 30 -10.14 -7.02 6.21
CA ASP A 30 -9.11 -6.32 7.00
C ASP A 30 -7.69 -6.75 6.57
N PHE A 31 -7.55 -7.99 6.12
CA PHE A 31 -6.31 -8.57 5.63
C PHE A 31 -6.58 -9.74 4.68
N TYR A 32 -5.58 -10.07 3.90
CA TYR A 32 -5.52 -11.27 3.07
C TYR A 32 -4.51 -12.24 3.65
N VAL A 33 -4.76 -13.54 3.43
CA VAL A 33 -3.80 -14.59 3.74
C VAL A 33 -3.31 -15.20 2.43
N THR A 34 -2.00 -15.17 2.20
CA THR A 34 -1.37 -15.80 1.03
C THR A 34 -1.39 -17.33 1.17
N PRO A 35 -1.20 -18.10 0.08
CA PRO A 35 -1.06 -19.55 0.17
C PRO A 35 0.09 -20.04 1.06
N SER A 36 1.12 -19.21 1.28
CA SER A 36 2.23 -19.49 2.21
C SER A 36 1.86 -19.25 3.68
N GLY A 37 0.70 -18.66 3.96
CA GLY A 37 0.25 -18.31 5.31
C GLY A 37 0.64 -16.91 5.75
N ASP A 38 1.19 -16.08 4.87
CA ASP A 38 1.54 -14.69 5.19
C ASP A 38 0.27 -13.84 5.29
N VAL A 39 0.21 -13.01 6.33
CA VAL A 39 -0.92 -12.09 6.57
C VAL A 39 -0.54 -10.71 6.05
N VAL A 40 -1.37 -10.17 5.15
CA VAL A 40 -1.13 -8.87 4.50
C VAL A 40 -2.34 -7.97 4.75
N PRO A 41 -2.19 -6.81 5.40
CA PRO A 41 -3.27 -5.84 5.55
C PRO A 41 -3.90 -5.52 4.20
N SER A 42 -5.23 -5.44 4.13
CA SER A 42 -5.94 -5.18 2.87
C SER A 42 -5.73 -3.77 2.34
N MET A 43 -5.29 -2.85 3.19
CA MET A 43 -5.10 -1.46 2.88
C MET A 43 -3.61 -1.11 2.77
N GLY A 44 -3.22 -0.64 1.59
CA GLY A 44 -1.91 -0.07 1.32
C GLY A 44 -1.99 1.44 1.18
N TYR A 45 -0.92 2.12 1.61
CA TYR A 45 -0.74 3.55 1.49
C TYR A 45 0.56 3.87 0.80
N ARG A 46 0.47 4.69 -0.25
CA ARG A 46 1.61 5.20 -0.98
C ARG A 46 1.68 6.71 -0.85
N TYR A 47 2.83 7.22 -0.42
CA TYR A 47 3.10 8.65 -0.34
C TYR A 47 3.96 9.06 -1.53
N MET A 48 3.58 10.16 -2.17
CA MET A 48 4.12 10.63 -3.44
C MET A 48 4.36 12.13 -3.37
N ASP A 49 5.18 12.61 -4.29
CA ASP A 49 5.44 14.03 -4.48
C ASP A 49 4.19 14.72 -5.06
N SER A 50 3.76 15.82 -4.43
CA SER A 50 2.58 16.58 -4.86
C SER A 50 2.66 17.14 -6.27
N LYS A 51 3.86 17.26 -6.86
CA LYS A 51 3.98 17.64 -8.28
C LYS A 51 3.26 16.70 -9.24
N TYR A 52 2.94 15.48 -8.80
CA TYR A 52 2.19 14.50 -9.57
C TYR A 52 0.68 14.49 -9.27
N ALA A 53 0.17 15.43 -8.47
CA ALA A 53 -1.21 15.41 -7.97
C ALA A 53 -2.25 15.40 -9.10
N GLU A 54 -2.16 16.35 -10.04
CA GLU A 54 -3.13 16.49 -11.15
C GLU A 54 -3.31 15.17 -11.92
N GLN A 55 -2.23 14.63 -12.49
CA GLN A 55 -2.29 13.39 -13.26
C GLN A 55 -2.76 12.17 -12.44
N THR A 56 -2.41 12.11 -11.15
CA THR A 56 -2.70 10.94 -10.30
C THR A 56 -4.15 10.98 -9.82
N MET A 57 -4.66 12.16 -9.51
CA MET A 57 -6.06 12.38 -9.13
C MET A 57 -6.99 12.17 -10.33
N ASP A 58 -6.58 12.61 -11.53
CA ASP A 58 -7.37 12.41 -12.75
C ASP A 58 -7.46 10.94 -13.16
N SER A 59 -6.33 10.22 -13.07
CA SER A 59 -6.24 8.84 -13.55
C SER A 59 -6.50 7.79 -12.46
N MET A 60 -6.50 8.18 -11.19
CA MET A 60 -6.61 7.30 -10.02
C MET A 60 -5.61 6.14 -10.03
N ASN A 61 -4.41 6.36 -10.59
CA ASN A 61 -3.34 5.37 -10.59
C ASN A 61 -1.94 6.01 -10.67
N ALA A 62 -0.91 5.25 -10.32
CA ALA A 62 0.48 5.66 -10.52
C ALA A 62 1.40 4.45 -10.75
N PRO A 63 2.53 4.61 -11.48
CA PRO A 63 3.55 3.56 -11.61
C PRO A 63 4.06 3.14 -10.24
N GLY A 64 4.07 1.86 -9.92
CA GLY A 64 4.37 1.30 -8.61
C GLY A 64 5.74 1.70 -8.06
N SER A 65 5.81 1.80 -6.74
CA SER A 65 7.03 2.11 -5.99
C SER A 65 6.86 1.65 -4.55
N TYR A 66 7.61 2.25 -3.63
CA TYR A 66 7.50 2.05 -2.20
C TYR A 66 6.09 2.37 -1.68
N PHE A 67 5.59 1.52 -0.78
CA PHE A 67 4.37 1.73 -0.03
C PHE A 67 4.48 1.06 1.35
N GLY A 68 3.54 1.35 2.24
CA GLY A 68 3.40 0.64 3.52
C GLY A 68 1.95 0.52 3.95
N PHE A 69 1.71 -0.06 5.12
CA PHE A 69 0.35 -0.34 5.61
C PHE A 69 -0.16 0.68 6.62
N LYS A 70 0.69 1.60 7.09
CA LYS A 70 0.30 2.63 8.06
C LYS A 70 -0.20 3.90 7.34
N LYS A 71 -1.38 4.36 7.75
CA LYS A 71 -1.92 5.65 7.34
C LYS A 71 -1.28 6.78 8.16
N TYR A 72 -0.77 7.78 7.47
CA TYR A 72 -0.25 9.02 7.99
C TYR A 72 -1.14 10.14 7.47
N ASN A 73 -1.57 11.02 8.37
CA ASN A 73 -2.34 12.21 8.04
C ASN A 73 -1.46 13.47 7.95
N SER A 74 -0.17 13.34 8.25
CA SER A 74 0.84 14.39 8.13
C SER A 74 1.92 13.93 7.15
N ALA A 75 2.27 14.80 6.20
CA ALA A 75 3.32 14.55 5.21
C ALA A 75 4.69 14.41 5.88
N SER A 76 5.04 15.29 6.83
CA SER A 76 6.28 15.18 7.60
C SER A 76 6.36 13.90 8.44
N ALA A 77 5.24 13.43 9.01
CA ALA A 77 5.24 12.15 9.72
C ALA A 77 5.49 10.95 8.80
N ALA A 78 4.96 10.99 7.56
CA ALA A 78 5.25 9.99 6.54
C ALA A 78 6.74 10.05 6.12
N GLN A 79 7.27 11.24 5.83
CA GLN A 79 8.69 11.42 5.50
C GLN A 79 9.61 10.90 6.60
N ASP A 80 9.38 11.28 7.87
CA ASP A 80 10.19 10.86 9.02
C ASP A 80 10.20 9.34 9.18
N SER A 81 9.02 8.74 9.04
CA SER A 81 8.85 7.30 9.24
C SER A 81 9.43 6.49 8.08
N PHE A 82 9.26 6.95 6.84
CA PHE A 82 9.80 6.27 5.67
C PHE A 82 11.26 6.69 5.33
N GLN A 83 11.83 7.64 6.07
CA GLN A 83 13.15 8.23 5.82
C GLN A 83 13.31 8.74 4.38
N ILE A 84 12.32 9.51 3.93
CA ILE A 84 12.28 10.03 2.56
C ILE A 84 12.98 11.39 2.53
N ALA A 85 14.03 11.50 1.71
CA ALA A 85 14.72 12.76 1.51
C ALA A 85 13.77 13.82 0.89
N PRO A 86 13.83 15.08 1.33
CA PRO A 86 13.02 16.17 0.77
C PRO A 86 13.21 16.36 -0.75
N GLU A 87 14.40 16.06 -1.27
CA GLU A 87 14.71 16.11 -2.70
C GLU A 87 14.08 14.96 -3.52
N TRP A 88 13.63 13.89 -2.87
CA TRP A 88 12.98 12.75 -3.54
C TRP A 88 11.46 12.91 -3.61
N SER A 89 10.84 13.38 -2.53
CA SER A 89 9.38 13.58 -2.46
C SER A 89 8.98 14.39 -1.23
N ASP A 90 7.97 15.26 -1.38
CA ASP A 90 7.32 15.95 -0.27
C ASP A 90 6.28 15.11 0.50
N CYS A 91 6.00 13.88 0.04
CA CYS A 91 5.02 12.93 0.60
C CYS A 91 3.58 13.46 0.76
N LYS A 92 3.23 14.58 0.13
CA LYS A 92 1.92 15.21 0.30
C LYS A 92 0.81 14.55 -0.48
N LEU A 93 1.12 13.85 -1.57
CA LEU A 93 0.13 13.12 -2.33
C LEU A 93 0.01 11.69 -1.80
N ARG A 94 -1.11 11.36 -1.17
CA ARG A 94 -1.37 10.04 -0.59
C ARG A 94 -2.34 9.27 -1.48
N GLY A 95 -1.93 8.09 -1.91
CA GLY A 95 -2.79 7.10 -2.55
C GLY A 95 -3.12 5.97 -1.58
N GLU A 96 -4.39 5.64 -1.45
CA GLU A 96 -4.92 4.51 -0.69
C GLU A 96 -5.41 3.44 -1.68
N PHE A 97 -5.08 2.17 -1.45
CA PHE A 97 -5.41 1.10 -2.38
C PHE A 97 -5.61 -0.27 -1.71
N ASP A 98 -6.34 -1.15 -2.39
CA ASP A 98 -6.46 -2.57 -2.02
C ASP A 98 -5.17 -3.34 -2.34
N THR A 99 -4.53 -3.94 -1.33
CA THR A 99 -3.27 -4.69 -1.48
C THR A 99 -3.43 -6.01 -2.23
N LEU A 100 -4.65 -6.50 -2.43
CA LEU A 100 -4.92 -7.70 -3.22
C LEU A 100 -4.33 -7.57 -4.64
N GLN A 101 -4.27 -6.36 -5.18
CA GLN A 101 -3.72 -6.10 -6.51
C GLN A 101 -2.20 -6.25 -6.58
N VAL A 102 -1.49 -6.19 -5.44
CA VAL A 102 -0.02 -6.24 -5.38
C VAL A 102 0.52 -7.46 -4.62
N ILE A 103 -0.31 -8.18 -3.87
CA ILE A 103 0.12 -9.16 -2.87
C ILE A 103 1.00 -10.29 -3.42
N ASP A 104 0.80 -10.70 -4.67
CA ASP A 104 1.59 -11.77 -5.32
C ASP A 104 2.97 -11.30 -5.79
N GLU A 105 3.14 -10.00 -6.01
CA GLU A 105 4.34 -9.43 -6.66
C GLU A 105 5.08 -8.42 -5.79
N MET A 106 4.48 -7.97 -4.69
CA MET A 106 5.14 -7.07 -3.75
C MET A 106 6.30 -7.79 -3.05
N TYR A 107 7.35 -7.04 -2.74
CA TYR A 107 8.52 -7.60 -2.06
C TYR A 107 9.13 -6.61 -1.07
N VAL A 108 9.84 -7.15 -0.08
CA VAL A 108 10.62 -6.37 0.87
C VAL A 108 11.83 -5.77 0.14
N PRO A 109 12.01 -4.44 0.17
CA PRO A 109 13.14 -3.80 -0.52
C PRO A 109 14.48 -4.25 0.06
N LYS A 110 15.53 -4.19 -0.76
CA LYS A 110 16.89 -4.23 -0.23
C LYS A 110 17.34 -2.85 0.26
N ALA A 111 18.41 -2.84 1.06
CA ALA A 111 18.98 -1.65 1.66
C ALA A 111 19.32 -0.55 0.63
N TYR A 112 19.20 0.70 1.07
CA TYR A 112 19.55 1.91 0.31
C TYR A 112 18.80 2.03 -1.02
N GLY A 113 17.48 1.89 -0.98
CA GLY A 113 16.67 2.07 -2.17
C GLY A 113 16.77 0.89 -3.15
N ASP A 114 16.85 -0.34 -2.64
CA ASP A 114 17.03 -1.57 -3.43
C ASP A 114 18.39 -1.68 -4.15
N LYS A 115 19.40 -0.91 -3.72
CA LYS A 115 20.72 -0.78 -4.39
C LYS A 115 21.82 -1.63 -3.77
N ARG A 116 21.69 -2.05 -2.50
CA ARG A 116 22.71 -2.83 -1.80
C ARG A 116 22.15 -4.18 -1.31
N PRO A 117 22.99 -5.20 -1.06
CA PRO A 117 22.55 -6.43 -0.42
C PRO A 117 21.97 -6.20 0.98
N GLY A 118 21.16 -7.14 1.45
CA GLY A 118 20.46 -7.07 2.75
C GLY A 118 19.06 -6.50 2.61
N LEU A 119 18.07 -7.17 3.21
CA LEU A 119 16.68 -6.71 3.20
C LEU A 119 16.48 -5.57 4.20
N GLU A 120 15.59 -4.65 3.84
CA GLU A 120 15.16 -3.53 4.67
C GLU A 120 13.63 -3.60 4.90
N PRO A 121 13.14 -4.58 5.68
CA PRO A 121 11.71 -4.71 5.97
C PRO A 121 11.16 -3.48 6.72
N PHE A 122 12.01 -2.84 7.53
CA PHE A 122 11.72 -1.60 8.22
C PHE A 122 12.79 -0.57 7.85
N THR A 123 12.36 0.66 7.58
CA THR A 123 13.25 1.77 7.22
C THR A 123 14.27 2.05 8.32
N HIS A 124 15.54 2.06 7.96
CA HIS A 124 16.65 2.44 8.84
C HIS A 124 17.89 2.94 8.09
N CYS A 125 17.97 2.76 6.77
CA CYS A 125 19.16 3.04 5.96
C CYS A 125 19.48 4.54 5.79
N TYR A 126 18.52 5.43 6.06
CA TYR A 126 18.68 6.88 5.91
C TYR A 126 18.29 7.65 7.18
N PRO A 127 19.00 7.45 8.31
CA PRO A 127 18.69 8.09 9.59
C PRO A 127 18.74 9.64 9.54
N GLU A 128 19.44 10.21 8.57
CA GLU A 128 19.49 11.66 8.33
C GLU A 128 18.14 12.25 7.87
N TYR A 129 17.24 11.44 7.31
CA TYR A 129 15.94 11.89 6.80
C TYR A 129 14.77 11.56 7.73
N GLY A 130 15.04 10.90 8.86
CA GLY A 130 14.00 10.61 9.85
C GLY A 130 14.30 9.43 10.76
N LYS A 131 13.44 9.25 11.76
CA LYS A 131 13.55 8.17 12.76
C LYS A 131 13.44 6.77 12.17
N GLY A 132 12.76 6.61 11.03
CA GLY A 132 12.55 5.30 10.42
C GLY A 132 11.61 4.40 11.22
N GLY A 133 11.76 3.09 11.04
CA GLY A 133 10.97 2.05 11.70
C GLY A 133 9.66 1.71 11.00
N GLN A 134 9.41 2.24 9.81
CA GLN A 134 8.21 1.96 9.05
C GLN A 134 8.37 0.71 8.18
N GLN A 135 7.40 -0.19 8.26
CA GLN A 135 7.35 -1.33 7.36
C GLN A 135 7.08 -0.86 5.92
N GLN A 136 7.86 -1.37 4.98
CA GLN A 136 7.82 -0.96 3.58
C GLN A 136 7.93 -2.13 2.60
N PHE A 137 7.33 -1.95 1.42
CA PHE A 137 7.34 -2.89 0.32
C PHE A 137 7.48 -2.14 -1.00
N ILE A 138 7.98 -2.83 -2.02
CA ILE A 138 7.98 -2.33 -3.40
C ILE A 138 7.02 -3.18 -4.23
N TYR A 139 6.28 -2.52 -5.10
CA TYR A 139 5.61 -3.12 -6.26
C TYR A 139 6.01 -2.36 -7.53
N LYS A 140 6.26 -3.05 -8.64
CA LYS A 140 6.79 -2.45 -9.89
C LYS A 140 5.75 -2.27 -11.01
N GLY A 141 4.57 -2.87 -10.88
CA GLY A 141 3.46 -2.66 -11.83
C GLY A 141 2.73 -1.34 -11.58
N THR A 142 1.49 -1.19 -12.04
CA THR A 142 0.68 0.02 -11.80
C THR A 142 -0.20 -0.16 -10.58
N ILE A 143 -0.17 0.79 -9.64
CA ILE A 143 -1.08 0.81 -8.50
C ILE A 143 -2.31 1.63 -8.88
N LYS A 144 -3.49 1.02 -8.76
CA LYS A 144 -4.79 1.68 -8.86
C LYS A 144 -5.26 2.05 -7.46
N PHE A 145 -5.66 3.30 -7.29
CA PHE A 145 -6.07 3.84 -6.01
C PHE A 145 -7.59 3.80 -5.84
N ASP A 146 -8.02 3.44 -4.64
CA ASP A 146 -9.40 3.59 -4.20
C ASP A 146 -9.68 5.06 -3.82
N ASN A 147 -8.66 5.75 -3.28
CA ASN A 147 -8.70 7.16 -2.94
C ASN A 147 -7.33 7.83 -3.15
N VAL A 148 -7.33 9.09 -3.58
CA VAL A 148 -6.14 9.93 -3.69
C VAL A 148 -6.44 11.29 -3.07
N ASP A 149 -5.62 11.71 -2.12
CA ASP A 149 -5.77 13.00 -1.45
C ASP A 149 -4.44 13.72 -1.24
N ILE A 150 -4.50 15.05 -1.10
CA ILE A 150 -3.36 15.87 -0.66
C ILE A 150 -3.47 16.04 0.86
N ILE A 151 -2.41 15.67 1.56
CA ILE A 151 -2.28 15.81 3.02
C ILE A 151 -1.32 16.95 3.37
N GLY A 152 -1.59 17.62 4.50
CA GLY A 152 -0.77 18.71 5.03
C GLY A 152 0.21 18.25 6.11
N ASP A 153 0.69 19.21 6.89
CA ASP A 153 1.26 19.00 8.22
C ASP A 153 0.26 19.41 9.31
#